data_AF-A0A660XRK0-F1
#
_entry.id   AF-A0A660XRK0-F1
#
_cell.length_a   1.000
_cell.length_b   1.000
_cell.length_c   1.000
_cell.angle_alpha   90.00
_cell.angle_beta   90.00
_cell.angle_gamma   90.00
#
_symmetry.space_group_name_H-M   'P 1'
#
loop_
_entity.id
_entity.type
_entity.pdbx_description
1 polymer ?
#
loop_
_entity_poly.entity_id
_entity_poly.type
_entity_poly.pdbx_seq_one_letter_code
_entity_poly.pdbx_strand_id
1 'polypeptide(L)'
;MNKLILSFLIIVVIVTSIMMLTGSEIVKNNQVYDRDNSGTYNDGFCNPKENEVSDINFNSYILTVIEEYERDGSYPYSWVNNYKGVSRDLYYNGTKIANANPDSSHSTFCCGLTFEVYFRTIMKYYKDHGYPENINNMRAEDFNHFISLWFVQETKGDGPGIALETYGLGDKISNMSDVQKGDFVQIWRTSGSGHSVIFINWIISDEGDTTGMKYWSTQPGTNGANYNTEYFDGFGGKVDKAHTHYSRAKSPKDFIRF
;
A
#
# COMPACT_ATOMS: atom_id res chain seq x y z
N MET A 1 -11.05 34.29 58.09
CA MET A 1 -10.72 32.95 58.64
C MET A 1 -10.07 32.17 57.52
N ASN A 2 -8.78 31.84 57.62
CA ASN A 2 -8.24 30.71 58.37
C ASN A 2 -8.74 29.34 57.84
N LYS A 3 -7.88 28.36 57.52
CA LYS A 3 -6.40 28.35 57.44
C LYS A 3 -5.98 26.95 56.91
N LEU A 4 -4.95 26.89 56.05
CA LEU A 4 -3.85 25.89 56.08
C LEU A 4 -4.15 24.37 55.81
N ILE A 5 -3.23 23.51 55.33
CA ILE A 5 -1.92 23.65 54.63
C ILE A 5 -1.34 22.27 54.18
N LEU A 6 -0.27 22.31 53.35
CA LEU A 6 0.79 21.28 53.13
C LEU A 6 0.40 19.91 52.51
N SER A 7 1.27 19.20 51.77
CA SER A 7 2.46 19.60 50.97
C SER A 7 3.19 18.40 50.34
N PHE A 8 3.97 18.70 49.29
CA PHE A 8 5.29 18.14 48.96
C PHE A 8 5.41 16.62 48.68
N LEU A 9 5.92 16.32 47.48
CA LEU A 9 7.30 15.83 47.41
C LEU A 9 8.01 16.34 46.15
N ILE A 10 9.22 16.87 46.33
CA ILE A 10 10.16 17.24 45.26
C ILE A 10 11.24 16.17 45.26
N ILE A 11 11.58 15.61 44.10
CA ILE A 11 12.85 14.90 43.91
C ILE A 11 13.55 15.46 42.67
N VAL A 12 14.59 16.25 42.93
CA VAL A 12 15.64 16.61 41.98
C VAL A 12 16.83 15.71 42.30
N VAL A 13 17.40 15.05 41.28
CA VAL A 13 18.71 14.40 41.40
C VAL A 13 19.60 14.87 40.26
N ILE A 14 20.64 15.61 40.63
CA ILE A 14 21.77 15.94 39.77
C ILE A 14 22.97 15.15 40.31
N VAL A 15 23.67 14.40 39.47
CA VAL A 15 25.02 13.90 39.75
C VAL A 15 25.88 14.07 38.50
N THR A 16 27.06 14.64 38.68
CA THR A 16 28.01 15.00 37.61
C THR A 16 29.33 14.24 37.73
N SER A 17 29.84 13.77 36.58
CA SER A 17 31.27 13.67 36.23
C SER A 17 32.18 12.62 36.88
N ILE A 18 33.31 12.39 36.17
CA ILE A 18 34.55 11.62 36.46
C ILE A 18 34.57 10.20 35.86
N MET A 19 35.64 9.66 35.26
CA MET A 19 36.80 10.10 34.45
C MET A 19 37.62 8.81 34.18
N MET A 20 38.08 8.61 32.94
CA MET A 20 39.36 7.95 32.54
C MET A 20 39.69 6.44 32.77
N LEU A 21 40.15 5.84 31.64
CA LEU A 21 41.19 4.79 31.47
C LEU A 21 40.87 3.36 31.98
N THR A 22 41.28 2.26 31.33
CA THR A 22 42.38 1.95 30.37
C THR A 22 41.84 1.30 29.05
N GLY A 23 42.53 1.29 27.90
CA GLY A 23 43.70 0.46 27.54
C GLY A 23 43.39 -1.05 27.61
N SER A 24 43.63 -1.94 26.62
CA SER A 24 44.23 -1.87 25.26
C SER A 24 43.86 -3.19 24.51
N GLU A 25 44.25 -3.58 23.29
CA GLU A 25 45.35 -3.22 22.35
C GLU A 25 44.94 -3.18 20.85
N ILE A 26 45.92 -2.76 20.04
CA ILE A 26 46.09 -2.74 18.58
C ILE A 26 46.29 -4.15 17.99
N VAL A 27 45.70 -4.43 16.81
CA VAL A 27 46.36 -5.27 15.78
C VAL A 27 46.30 -4.54 14.43
N LYS A 28 47.46 -4.11 13.93
CA LYS A 28 47.66 -3.68 12.55
C LYS A 28 48.41 -4.78 11.82
N ASN A 29 47.83 -5.37 10.78
CA ASN A 29 48.56 -6.19 9.83
C ASN A 29 48.62 -5.49 8.48
N ASN A 30 49.74 -4.82 8.21
CA ASN A 30 50.21 -4.61 6.86
C ASN A 30 50.96 -5.87 6.42
N GLN A 31 50.69 -6.35 5.21
CA GLN A 31 51.63 -7.13 4.41
C GLN A 31 51.87 -6.38 3.10
N VAL A 32 53.04 -6.60 2.51
CA VAL A 32 53.75 -5.61 1.69
C VAL A 32 54.27 -6.30 0.42
N TYR A 33 53.91 -5.76 -0.75
CA TYR A 33 54.49 -6.00 -2.09
C TYR A 33 54.24 -7.42 -2.67
N ASP A 34 53.95 -7.58 -3.96
CA ASP A 34 54.87 -7.25 -5.06
C ASP A 34 54.29 -6.45 -6.25
N ARG A 35 55.19 -5.83 -7.01
CA ARG A 35 54.95 -5.30 -8.35
C ARG A 35 55.79 -6.10 -9.35
N ASP A 36 55.15 -6.90 -10.18
CA ASP A 36 55.75 -7.37 -11.42
C ASP A 36 54.80 -7.21 -12.60
N ASN A 37 55.38 -6.93 -13.76
CA ASN A 37 54.70 -6.41 -14.94
C ASN A 37 54.77 -7.40 -16.10
N SER A 38 53.70 -8.16 -16.35
CA SER A 38 53.55 -8.93 -17.59
C SER A 38 52.10 -9.30 -17.88
N GLY A 39 51.71 -9.26 -19.16
CA GLY A 39 50.50 -9.95 -19.64
C GLY A 39 49.27 -9.05 -19.81
N THR A 40 49.08 -8.57 -21.03
CA THR A 40 47.78 -8.16 -21.57
C THR A 40 46.71 -9.24 -21.38
N TYR A 41 45.50 -8.87 -20.95
CA TYR A 41 44.24 -9.18 -21.66
C TYR A 41 43.13 -8.26 -21.13
N ASN A 42 42.33 -7.67 -22.04
CA ASN A 42 41.12 -6.92 -21.69
C ASN A 42 39.95 -7.90 -21.65
N ASP A 43 39.36 -8.15 -20.48
CA ASP A 43 38.01 -8.68 -20.34
C ASP A 43 37.11 -7.66 -19.62
N GLY A 44 36.10 -7.17 -20.36
CA GLY A 44 35.25 -6.06 -19.96
C GLY A 44 34.19 -6.42 -18.91
N PHE A 45 34.62 -6.84 -17.71
CA PHE A 45 33.72 -6.98 -16.58
C PHE A 45 33.39 -5.61 -15.98
N CYS A 46 32.28 -5.02 -16.45
CA CYS A 46 31.62 -3.94 -15.73
C CYS A 46 31.25 -4.41 -14.32
N ASN A 47 32.05 -3.97 -13.35
CA ASN A 47 31.76 -4.13 -11.93
C ASN A 47 30.37 -3.52 -11.64
N PRO A 48 29.37 -4.28 -11.15
CA PRO A 48 28.09 -3.71 -10.77
C PRO A 48 28.35 -2.67 -9.68
N LYS A 49 27.87 -1.45 -9.88
CA LYS A 49 27.96 -0.43 -8.84
C LYS A 49 27.10 -0.87 -7.66
N GLU A 50 27.73 -1.24 -6.55
CA GLU A 50 27.09 -1.17 -5.24
C GLU A 50 26.66 0.28 -5.02
N ASN A 51 25.38 0.58 -5.28
CA ASN A 51 24.56 1.65 -4.71
C ASN A 51 23.25 1.80 -5.51
N GLU A 52 22.34 0.83 -5.37
CA GLU A 52 20.91 1.15 -5.35
C GLU A 52 20.37 0.65 -4.02
N VAL A 53 20.07 1.59 -3.11
CA VAL A 53 19.16 1.31 -2.00
C VAL A 53 17.83 1.02 -2.67
N SER A 54 17.45 -0.27 -2.72
CA SER A 54 16.26 -0.72 -3.43
C SER A 54 15.08 0.13 -3.02
N ASP A 55 14.48 0.83 -3.97
CA ASP A 55 13.42 1.76 -3.63
C ASP A 55 12.29 0.99 -2.95
N ILE A 56 11.85 1.43 -1.77
CA ILE A 56 10.85 0.70 -1.00
C ILE A 56 9.55 0.78 -1.79
N ASN A 57 9.28 -0.28 -2.57
CA ASN A 57 8.13 -0.35 -3.43
C ASN A 57 6.89 -0.20 -2.55
N PHE A 58 6.09 0.85 -2.81
CA PHE A 58 4.92 1.17 -2.00
C PHE A 58 3.91 0.01 -1.96
N ASN A 59 3.90 -0.84 -2.99
CA ASN A 59 3.12 -2.08 -3.01
C ASN A 59 3.51 -3.05 -1.87
N SER A 60 4.74 -3.01 -1.34
CA SER A 60 5.11 -3.83 -0.16
C SER A 60 4.35 -3.41 1.10
N TYR A 61 4.05 -2.11 1.27
CA TYR A 61 3.16 -1.63 2.33
C TYR A 61 1.72 -2.07 2.07
N ILE A 62 1.23 -2.00 0.83
CA ILE A 62 -0.12 -2.50 0.46
C ILE A 62 -0.25 -3.98 0.81
N LEU A 63 0.75 -4.78 0.44
CA LEU A 63 0.82 -6.21 0.75
C LEU A 63 0.93 -6.51 2.25
N THR A 64 1.57 -5.63 3.02
CA THR A 64 1.58 -5.73 4.49
C THR A 64 0.17 -5.50 5.04
N VAL A 65 -0.54 -4.46 4.56
CA VAL A 65 -1.88 -4.10 5.04
C VAL A 65 -2.95 -5.14 4.68
N ILE A 66 -2.89 -5.81 3.52
CA ILE A 66 -3.87 -6.88 3.20
C ILE A 66 -3.71 -8.13 4.09
N GLU A 67 -2.51 -8.40 4.60
CA GLU A 67 -2.27 -9.52 5.51
C GLU A 67 -2.74 -9.23 6.95
N GLU A 68 -3.09 -7.97 7.27
CA GLU A 68 -3.74 -7.60 8.53
C GLU A 68 -5.27 -7.91 8.55
N TYR A 69 -5.83 -8.41 7.46
CA TYR A 69 -7.23 -8.87 7.39
C TYR A 69 -7.31 -10.39 7.56
N GLU A 70 -8.02 -10.82 8.59
CA GLU A 70 -8.44 -12.19 8.82
C GLU A 70 -9.26 -12.73 7.62
N ARG A 71 -8.95 -13.97 7.21
CA ARG A 71 -9.51 -14.65 6.01
C ARG A 71 -10.51 -15.75 6.36
N ASP A 72 -11.12 -15.63 7.53
CA ASP A 72 -12.03 -16.60 8.16
C ASP A 72 -13.52 -16.23 8.03
N GLY A 73 -13.81 -14.98 7.65
CA GLY A 73 -15.16 -14.45 7.52
C GLY A 73 -15.38 -13.12 8.25
N SER A 74 -14.43 -12.66 9.08
CA SER A 74 -14.51 -11.42 9.87
C SER A 74 -14.79 -10.13 9.07
N TYR A 75 -14.58 -10.13 7.74
CA TYR A 75 -14.77 -8.98 6.85
C TYR A 75 -15.78 -9.29 5.72
N PRO A 76 -17.06 -9.55 6.02
CA PRO A 76 -18.02 -10.06 5.06
C PRO A 76 -18.33 -9.07 3.93
N TYR A 77 -18.84 -9.56 2.80
CA TYR A 77 -19.37 -8.71 1.74
C TYR A 77 -20.85 -8.41 1.99
N SER A 78 -21.23 -7.12 2.05
CA SER A 78 -22.65 -6.74 2.15
C SER A 78 -22.90 -5.37 1.53
N TRP A 79 -23.69 -5.34 0.44
CA TRP A 79 -24.02 -4.11 -0.28
C TRP A 79 -25.33 -3.49 0.24
N VAL A 80 -25.23 -2.82 1.40
CA VAL A 80 -26.35 -2.11 2.05
C VAL A 80 -26.11 -0.60 2.09
N ASN A 81 -27.18 0.18 2.19
CA ASN A 81 -27.12 1.65 2.21
C ASN A 81 -26.50 2.20 3.52
N ASN A 82 -26.23 3.50 3.53
CA ASN A 82 -25.82 4.30 4.69
C ASN A 82 -24.37 4.12 5.19
N TYR A 83 -23.49 3.50 4.41
CA TYR A 83 -22.04 3.50 4.69
C TYR A 83 -21.20 3.44 3.42
N LYS A 84 -19.86 3.50 3.57
CA LYS A 84 -18.91 3.58 2.45
C LYS A 84 -18.29 2.23 2.05
N GLY A 85 -18.77 1.10 2.54
CA GLY A 85 -18.17 -0.19 2.21
C GLY A 85 -16.80 -0.45 2.85
N VAL A 86 -16.39 0.36 3.83
CA VAL A 86 -15.16 0.18 4.62
C VAL A 86 -15.46 -0.66 5.86
N SER A 87 -14.49 -1.45 6.32
CA SER A 87 -14.62 -2.33 7.50
C SER A 87 -14.55 -1.57 8.83
N ARG A 88 -13.90 -0.40 8.83
CA ARG A 88 -13.70 0.46 10.00
C ARG A 88 -13.84 1.93 9.62
N ASP A 89 -14.23 2.77 10.58
CA ASP A 89 -14.26 4.21 10.37
C ASP A 89 -12.85 4.72 10.05
N LEU A 90 -12.73 5.52 8.99
CA LEU A 90 -11.47 6.12 8.54
C LEU A 90 -11.46 7.59 8.89
N TYR A 91 -10.38 8.02 9.55
CA TYR A 91 -10.17 9.39 10.00
C TYR A 91 -8.86 9.92 9.39
N TYR A 92 -8.88 11.16 8.94
CA TYR A 92 -7.73 11.89 8.42
C TYR A 92 -7.68 13.26 9.11
N ASN A 93 -6.55 13.57 9.76
CA ASN A 93 -6.39 14.76 10.60
C ASN A 93 -7.54 14.94 11.62
N GLY A 94 -8.02 13.84 12.20
CA GLY A 94 -9.12 13.80 13.17
C GLY A 94 -10.54 13.87 12.58
N THR A 95 -10.71 14.18 11.30
CA THR A 95 -12.02 14.21 10.62
C THR A 95 -12.35 12.85 10.01
N LYS A 96 -13.56 12.35 10.25
CA LYS A 96 -14.05 11.10 9.63
C LYS A 96 -14.30 11.31 8.14
N ILE A 97 -13.62 10.55 7.29
CA ILE A 97 -13.72 10.60 5.81
C ILE A 97 -14.54 9.45 5.21
N ALA A 98 -14.62 8.32 5.91
CA ALA A 98 -15.46 7.19 5.53
C ALA A 98 -15.97 6.47 6.78
N ASN A 99 -17.22 6.01 6.75
CA ASN A 99 -17.84 5.29 7.86
C ASN A 99 -18.01 3.79 7.57
N ALA A 100 -17.78 2.98 8.60
CA ALA A 100 -18.08 1.55 8.61
C ALA A 100 -19.60 1.29 8.62
N ASN A 101 -19.97 0.03 8.44
CA ASN A 101 -21.36 -0.40 8.59
C ASN A 101 -21.81 -0.18 10.07
N PRO A 102 -22.88 0.61 10.33
CA PRO A 102 -23.34 0.91 11.69
C PRO A 102 -23.73 -0.30 12.54
N ASP A 103 -24.00 -1.46 11.93
CA ASP A 103 -24.30 -2.72 12.64
C ASP A 103 -23.06 -3.39 13.27
N SER A 104 -21.86 -2.83 13.08
CA SER A 104 -20.57 -3.37 13.54
C SER A 104 -20.16 -4.73 12.95
N SER A 105 -20.79 -5.16 11.86
CA SER A 105 -20.48 -6.43 11.16
C SER A 105 -19.14 -6.46 10.43
N HIS A 106 -18.40 -5.34 10.38
CA HIS A 106 -17.24 -5.13 9.51
C HIS A 106 -17.51 -5.44 8.02
N SER A 107 -18.79 -5.42 7.61
CA SER A 107 -19.19 -5.60 6.21
C SER A 107 -18.48 -4.60 5.30
N THR A 108 -18.22 -5.04 4.07
CA THR A 108 -17.45 -4.30 3.09
C THR A 108 -18.09 -4.32 1.71
N PHE A 109 -17.75 -3.31 0.90
CA PHE A 109 -17.85 -3.35 -0.56
C PHE A 109 -16.45 -3.60 -1.13
N CYS A 110 -16.35 -4.09 -2.36
CA CYS A 110 -15.05 -4.27 -3.01
C CYS A 110 -14.27 -2.95 -3.16
N CYS A 111 -14.89 -1.89 -3.69
CA CYS A 111 -14.29 -0.56 -3.82
C CYS A 111 -14.03 0.13 -2.47
N GLY A 112 -14.89 -0.11 -1.47
CA GLY A 112 -14.68 0.40 -0.11
C GLY A 112 -13.47 -0.24 0.57
N LEU A 113 -13.31 -1.56 0.45
CA LEU A 113 -12.18 -2.27 1.02
C LEU A 113 -10.85 -1.92 0.32
N THR A 114 -10.82 -1.79 -1.02
CA THR A 114 -9.59 -1.37 -1.71
C THR A 114 -9.20 0.08 -1.36
N PHE A 115 -10.18 0.98 -1.24
CA PHE A 115 -9.95 2.34 -0.74
C PHE A 115 -9.43 2.34 0.71
N GLU A 116 -10.00 1.51 1.59
CA GLU A 116 -9.52 1.37 2.96
C GLU A 116 -8.07 0.90 2.99
N VAL A 117 -7.71 -0.13 2.22
CA VAL A 117 -6.33 -0.61 2.15
C VAL A 117 -5.39 0.50 1.68
N TYR A 118 -5.74 1.21 0.62
CA TYR A 118 -4.96 2.36 0.14
C TYR A 118 -4.74 3.42 1.22
N PHE A 119 -5.82 3.87 1.87
CA PHE A 119 -5.74 4.89 2.93
C PHE A 119 -4.89 4.41 4.11
N ARG A 120 -5.14 3.19 4.61
CA ARG A 120 -4.38 2.58 5.71
C ARG A 120 -2.92 2.38 5.36
N THR A 121 -2.59 2.08 4.10
CA THR A 121 -1.22 1.97 3.60
C THR A 121 -0.47 3.28 3.75
N ILE A 122 -1.06 4.43 3.36
CA ILE A 122 -0.41 5.73 3.54
C ILE A 122 -0.28 6.10 5.02
N MET A 123 -1.33 5.88 5.83
CA MET A 123 -1.26 6.16 7.27
C MET A 123 -0.18 5.33 7.97
N LYS A 124 -0.03 4.05 7.59
CA LYS A 124 1.05 3.18 8.06
C LYS A 124 2.42 3.70 7.61
N TYR A 125 2.56 4.07 6.34
CA TYR A 125 3.81 4.66 5.83
C TYR A 125 4.22 5.92 6.59
N TYR A 126 3.30 6.86 6.83
CA TYR A 126 3.58 8.06 7.61
C TYR A 126 3.97 7.76 9.05
N LYS A 127 3.23 6.86 9.71
CA LYS A 127 3.54 6.42 11.09
C LYS A 127 4.95 5.81 11.17
N ASP A 128 5.29 4.91 10.26
CA ASP A 128 6.55 4.17 10.28
C ASP A 128 7.77 5.08 9.97
N HIS A 129 7.57 6.19 9.26
CA HIS A 129 8.61 7.18 8.94
C HIS A 129 8.59 8.45 9.83
N GLY A 130 7.63 8.55 10.76
CA GLY A 130 7.47 9.75 11.62
C GLY A 130 6.99 10.99 10.87
N TYR A 131 6.31 10.83 9.73
CA TYR A 131 5.76 11.94 8.94
C TYR A 131 4.35 12.34 9.44
N PRO A 132 3.97 13.62 9.31
CA PRO A 132 2.61 14.06 9.60
C PRO A 132 1.60 13.52 8.57
N GLU A 133 0.33 13.42 8.96
CA GLU A 133 -0.77 13.07 8.05
C GLU A 133 -1.01 14.17 7.00
N ASN A 134 -0.29 14.11 5.88
CA ASN A 134 -0.46 15.04 4.77
C ASN A 134 -0.46 14.30 3.42
N ILE A 135 -1.61 13.77 3.01
CA ILE A 135 -1.78 13.15 1.68
C ILE A 135 -1.81 14.25 0.63
N ASN A 136 -0.63 14.66 0.16
CA ASN A 136 -0.42 15.61 -0.94
C ASN A 136 -1.19 16.94 -0.81
N ASN A 137 -1.37 17.44 0.42
CA ASN A 137 -2.15 18.63 0.78
C ASN A 137 -3.67 18.51 0.56
N MET A 138 -4.21 17.30 0.38
CA MET A 138 -5.64 17.03 0.50
C MET A 138 -6.14 17.45 1.88
N ARG A 139 -7.32 18.05 1.91
CA ARG A 139 -8.12 18.30 3.12
C ARG A 139 -9.12 17.16 3.30
N ALA A 140 -9.77 17.11 4.46
CA ALA A 140 -10.75 16.07 4.75
C ALA A 140 -11.98 16.11 3.81
N GLU A 141 -12.36 17.29 3.33
CA GLU A 141 -13.52 17.48 2.43
C GLU A 141 -13.25 16.87 1.04
N ASP A 142 -11.99 16.91 0.60
CA ASP A 142 -11.57 16.46 -0.73
C ASP A 142 -11.72 14.93 -0.90
N PHE A 143 -11.74 14.18 0.22
CA PHE A 143 -12.02 12.74 0.21
C PHE A 143 -13.41 12.38 -0.30
N ASN A 144 -14.41 13.26 -0.20
CA ASN A 144 -15.74 12.98 -0.79
C ASN A 144 -15.66 12.77 -2.30
N HIS A 145 -14.85 13.58 -2.98
CA HIS A 145 -14.62 13.48 -4.41
C HIS A 145 -13.65 12.34 -4.74
N PHE A 146 -12.52 12.21 -4.02
CA PHE A 146 -11.57 11.10 -4.20
C PHE A 146 -12.25 9.72 -4.09
N ILE A 147 -13.07 9.50 -3.06
CA ILE A 147 -13.84 8.27 -2.87
C ILE A 147 -14.87 8.08 -3.99
N SER A 148 -15.53 9.16 -4.44
CA SER A 148 -16.46 9.08 -5.58
C SER A 148 -15.78 8.67 -6.88
N LEU A 149 -14.56 9.13 -7.14
CA LEU A 149 -13.76 8.69 -8.28
C LEU A 149 -13.38 7.22 -8.11
N TRP A 150 -12.83 6.84 -6.95
CA TRP A 150 -12.40 5.47 -6.63
C TRP A 150 -13.52 4.44 -6.79
N PHE A 151 -14.75 4.81 -6.44
CA PHE A 151 -15.92 3.92 -6.49
C PHE A 151 -16.52 3.76 -7.90
N VAL A 152 -15.89 4.40 -8.89
CA VAL A 152 -16.29 4.49 -10.30
C VAL A 152 -17.58 5.29 -10.50
N GLN A 153 -17.51 6.32 -11.35
CA GLN A 153 -18.65 7.18 -11.70
C GLN A 153 -19.42 6.70 -12.95
N GLU A 154 -18.83 5.83 -13.77
CA GLU A 154 -19.34 5.42 -15.08
C GLU A 154 -19.19 3.91 -15.31
N THR A 155 -20.18 3.26 -15.94
CA THR A 155 -20.07 1.84 -16.33
C THR A 155 -18.84 1.63 -17.22
N LYS A 156 -18.02 0.61 -16.93
CA LYS A 156 -16.72 0.35 -17.58
C LYS A 156 -15.62 1.39 -17.29
N GLY A 157 -15.82 2.29 -16.31
CA GLY A 157 -14.81 3.24 -15.85
C GLY A 157 -13.68 2.62 -15.02
N ASP A 158 -12.57 3.35 -14.91
CA ASP A 158 -11.33 2.94 -14.25
C ASP A 158 -11.43 2.96 -12.72
N GLY A 159 -11.94 4.03 -12.11
CA GLY A 159 -12.05 4.09 -10.66
C GLY A 159 -10.74 4.50 -9.99
N PRO A 160 -9.99 3.58 -9.32
CA PRO A 160 -8.75 3.91 -8.62
C PRO A 160 -7.72 4.67 -9.46
N GLY A 161 -7.53 4.34 -10.75
CA GLY A 161 -6.56 5.03 -11.60
C GLY A 161 -6.94 6.49 -11.87
N ILE A 162 -8.22 6.80 -12.08
CA ILE A 162 -8.70 8.18 -12.18
C ILE A 162 -8.53 8.91 -10.84
N ALA A 163 -8.88 8.26 -9.71
CA ALA A 163 -8.76 8.86 -8.39
C ALA A 163 -7.30 9.21 -8.04
N LEU A 164 -6.38 8.26 -8.25
CA LEU A 164 -4.94 8.40 -8.00
C LEU A 164 -4.32 9.49 -8.89
N GLU A 165 -4.59 9.47 -10.18
CA GLU A 165 -4.05 10.45 -11.13
C GLU A 165 -4.57 11.87 -10.86
N THR A 166 -5.87 12.03 -10.60
CA THR A 166 -6.52 13.34 -10.33
C THR A 166 -5.91 14.06 -9.11
N TYR A 167 -5.45 13.31 -8.12
CA TYR A 167 -4.84 13.83 -6.90
C TYR A 167 -3.31 13.68 -6.88
N GLY A 168 -2.69 13.28 -8.00
CA GLY A 168 -1.25 13.10 -8.14
C GLY A 168 -0.62 12.03 -7.23
N LEU A 169 -1.43 11.07 -6.76
CA LEU A 169 -1.08 10.04 -5.79
C LEU A 169 -0.64 8.72 -6.43
N GLY A 170 -0.70 8.62 -7.76
CA GLY A 170 -0.39 7.42 -8.51
C GLY A 170 -0.56 7.64 -10.01
N ASP A 171 -0.40 6.56 -10.79
CA ASP A 171 -0.56 6.56 -12.25
C ASP A 171 -1.46 5.41 -12.71
N LYS A 172 -2.07 5.58 -13.88
CA LYS A 172 -2.68 4.49 -14.65
C LYS A 172 -1.59 3.67 -15.33
N ILE A 173 -1.80 2.36 -15.46
CA ILE A 173 -0.85 1.44 -16.09
C ILE A 173 -1.46 0.96 -17.43
N SER A 174 -0.81 1.35 -18.54
CA SER A 174 -1.33 1.07 -19.89
C SER A 174 -1.03 -0.34 -20.39
N ASN A 175 0.05 -0.99 -19.92
CA ASN A 175 0.46 -2.32 -20.38
C ASN A 175 0.34 -3.35 -19.24
N MET A 176 -0.25 -4.51 -19.53
CA MET A 176 -0.38 -5.61 -18.56
C MET A 176 0.98 -6.17 -18.08
N SER A 177 2.03 -6.03 -18.89
CA SER A 177 3.42 -6.38 -18.53
C SER A 177 3.95 -5.57 -17.35
N ASP A 178 3.44 -4.36 -17.17
CA ASP A 178 3.98 -3.38 -16.23
C ASP A 178 3.26 -3.47 -14.88
N VAL A 179 2.17 -4.25 -14.80
CA VAL A 179 1.36 -4.50 -13.59
C VAL A 179 2.15 -5.38 -12.62
N GLN A 180 2.20 -4.94 -11.36
CA GLN A 180 2.93 -5.56 -10.27
C GLN A 180 1.98 -5.97 -9.15
N LYS A 181 2.37 -7.02 -8.42
CA LYS A 181 1.70 -7.45 -7.19
C LYS A 181 1.52 -6.25 -6.24
N GLY A 182 0.29 -6.02 -5.79
CA GLY A 182 -0.10 -4.87 -4.95
C GLY A 182 -0.73 -3.69 -5.69
N ASP A 183 -0.73 -3.67 -7.03
CA ASP A 183 -1.45 -2.64 -7.81
C ASP A 183 -2.97 -2.73 -7.63
N PHE A 184 -3.66 -1.60 -7.76
CA PHE A 184 -5.12 -1.53 -7.72
C PHE A 184 -5.69 -1.74 -9.12
N VAL A 185 -6.68 -2.63 -9.21
CA VAL A 185 -7.29 -3.03 -10.48
C VAL A 185 -8.80 -2.93 -10.38
N GLN A 186 -9.41 -2.34 -11.40
CA GLN A 186 -10.85 -2.34 -11.58
C GLN A 186 -11.18 -3.27 -12.74
N ILE A 187 -11.68 -4.47 -12.42
CA ILE A 187 -12.14 -5.42 -13.42
C ILE A 187 -13.60 -5.11 -13.77
N TRP A 188 -13.95 -5.36 -15.02
CA TRP A 188 -15.34 -5.41 -15.48
C TRP A 188 -15.61 -6.77 -16.09
N ARG A 189 -16.84 -7.25 -15.97
CA ARG A 189 -17.27 -8.53 -16.56
C ARG A 189 -18.13 -8.29 -17.80
N THR A 190 -18.21 -9.26 -18.69
CA THR A 190 -19.03 -9.17 -19.92
C THR A 190 -20.54 -9.01 -19.64
N SER A 191 -21.00 -9.29 -18.42
CA SER A 191 -22.33 -8.96 -17.90
C SER A 191 -22.54 -7.48 -17.53
N GLY A 192 -21.49 -6.66 -17.55
CA GLY A 192 -21.50 -5.27 -17.10
C GLY A 192 -21.25 -5.05 -15.61
N SER A 193 -21.00 -6.10 -14.81
CA SER A 193 -20.65 -5.91 -13.38
C SER A 193 -19.18 -5.53 -13.20
N GLY A 194 -18.93 -4.47 -12.42
CA GLY A 194 -17.59 -4.05 -12.00
C GLY A 194 -17.16 -4.70 -10.68
N HIS A 195 -15.86 -4.78 -10.43
CA HIS A 195 -15.29 -5.23 -9.16
C HIS A 195 -13.88 -4.61 -8.95
N SER A 196 -13.65 -4.01 -7.79
CA SER A 196 -12.35 -3.41 -7.43
C SER A 196 -11.52 -4.41 -6.63
N VAL A 197 -10.25 -4.60 -7.00
CA VAL A 197 -9.36 -5.63 -6.45
C VAL A 197 -7.93 -5.13 -6.30
N ILE A 198 -7.13 -5.86 -5.52
CA ILE A 198 -5.66 -5.68 -5.45
C ILE A 198 -5.01 -6.86 -6.16
N PHE A 199 -4.19 -6.58 -7.18
CA PHE A 199 -3.58 -7.59 -8.03
C PHE A 199 -2.52 -8.41 -7.27
N ILE A 200 -2.50 -9.73 -7.49
CA ILE A 200 -1.56 -10.64 -6.83
C ILE A 200 -0.63 -11.35 -7.81
N ASN A 201 -1.18 -11.94 -8.89
CA ASN A 201 -0.39 -12.50 -9.97
C ASN A 201 -1.24 -12.71 -11.23
N TRP A 202 -0.58 -12.76 -12.39
CA TRP A 202 -1.20 -13.26 -13.61
C TRP A 202 -1.41 -14.78 -13.54
N ILE A 203 -2.46 -15.28 -14.19
CA ILE A 203 -2.60 -16.70 -14.53
C ILE A 203 -2.13 -16.85 -15.98
N ILE A 204 -1.15 -17.71 -16.18
CA ILE A 204 -0.51 -17.99 -17.47
C ILE A 204 -0.81 -19.45 -17.83
N SER A 205 -1.18 -19.74 -19.08
CA SER A 205 -1.35 -21.12 -19.55
C SER A 205 -0.02 -21.77 -19.95
N ASP A 206 -0.04 -23.07 -20.25
CA ASP A 206 1.15 -23.81 -20.70
C ASP A 206 1.68 -23.28 -22.05
N GLU A 207 0.83 -22.66 -22.87
CA GLU A 207 1.18 -21.97 -24.11
C GLU A 207 1.78 -20.56 -23.90
N GLY A 208 1.76 -20.05 -22.67
CA GLY A 208 2.26 -18.72 -22.31
C GLY A 208 1.22 -17.59 -22.35
N ASP A 209 -0.04 -17.88 -22.65
CA ASP A 209 -1.10 -16.87 -22.72
C ASP A 209 -1.52 -16.37 -21.33
N THR A 210 -1.75 -15.06 -21.18
CA THR A 210 -2.34 -14.50 -19.96
C THR A 210 -3.86 -14.71 -19.95
N THR A 211 -4.30 -15.74 -19.23
CA THR A 211 -5.67 -16.27 -19.22
C THR A 211 -6.55 -15.72 -18.10
N GLY A 212 -5.97 -15.14 -17.05
CA GLY A 212 -6.71 -14.61 -15.91
C GLY A 212 -5.80 -13.91 -14.90
N MET A 213 -6.34 -13.59 -13.73
CA MET A 213 -5.57 -13.04 -12.62
C MET A 213 -5.98 -13.63 -11.27
N LYS A 214 -5.00 -13.80 -10.39
CA LYS A 214 -5.20 -13.92 -8.94
C LYS A 214 -5.18 -12.53 -8.32
N TYR A 215 -6.11 -12.26 -7.43
CA TYR A 215 -6.24 -10.98 -6.73
C TYR A 215 -6.68 -11.18 -5.28
N TRP A 216 -6.68 -10.09 -4.51
CA TRP A 216 -7.27 -10.00 -3.18
C TRP A 216 -8.40 -8.95 -3.18
N SER A 217 -9.57 -9.29 -2.64
CA SER A 217 -10.71 -8.37 -2.47
C SER A 217 -11.80 -9.03 -1.59
N THR A 218 -13.00 -8.46 -1.57
CA THR A 218 -14.21 -8.98 -0.93
C THR A 218 -15.36 -9.01 -1.95
N GLN A 219 -16.01 -10.16 -2.13
CA GLN A 219 -17.19 -10.32 -2.99
C GLN A 219 -18.09 -11.46 -2.50
N PRO A 220 -19.32 -11.61 -3.04
CA PRO A 220 -20.13 -12.79 -2.76
C PRO A 220 -19.35 -14.06 -3.12
N GLY A 221 -19.12 -14.93 -2.13
CA GLY A 221 -18.41 -16.20 -2.30
C GLY A 221 -16.94 -16.25 -1.87
N THR A 222 -16.29 -15.14 -1.47
CA THR A 222 -14.87 -15.18 -1.01
C THR A 222 -14.69 -15.49 0.49
N ASN A 223 -15.78 -15.72 1.23
CA ASN A 223 -15.79 -15.78 2.69
C ASN A 223 -15.15 -14.52 3.34
N GLY A 224 -15.62 -13.34 2.89
CA GLY A 224 -15.10 -12.04 3.30
C GLY A 224 -13.88 -11.59 2.48
N ALA A 225 -13.02 -10.77 3.10
CA ALA A 225 -11.78 -10.28 2.50
C ALA A 225 -10.79 -11.43 2.28
N ASN A 226 -10.54 -11.81 1.03
CA ASN A 226 -9.75 -12.99 0.71
C ASN A 226 -9.12 -12.95 -0.69
N TYR A 227 -8.27 -13.95 -0.96
CA TYR A 227 -7.76 -14.21 -2.29
C TYR A 227 -8.81 -14.90 -3.18
N ASN A 228 -8.90 -14.49 -4.44
CA ASN A 228 -9.66 -15.19 -5.47
C ASN A 228 -8.89 -15.22 -6.79
N THR A 229 -9.35 -16.05 -7.73
CA THR A 229 -8.87 -16.09 -9.11
C THR A 229 -10.05 -15.96 -10.05
N GLU A 230 -9.98 -15.03 -11.01
CA GLU A 230 -10.94 -14.97 -12.12
C GLU A 230 -10.22 -14.96 -13.47
N TYR A 231 -10.85 -15.60 -14.45
CA TYR A 231 -10.34 -15.74 -15.80
C TYR A 231 -10.97 -14.71 -16.74
N PHE A 232 -10.23 -14.36 -17.79
CA PHE A 232 -10.74 -13.52 -18.86
C PHE A 232 -11.81 -14.26 -19.68
N ASP A 233 -12.69 -13.49 -20.31
CA ASP A 233 -13.59 -14.04 -21.32
C ASP A 233 -12.77 -14.67 -22.47
N GLY A 234 -13.27 -15.77 -23.04
CA GLY A 234 -12.50 -16.66 -23.92
C GLY A 234 -11.68 -17.73 -23.19
N PHE A 235 -11.27 -17.51 -21.93
CA PHE A 235 -10.47 -18.46 -21.14
C PHE A 235 -11.25 -19.12 -19.99
N GLY A 236 -12.54 -19.41 -20.23
CA GLY A 236 -13.44 -20.02 -19.24
C GLY A 236 -14.01 -19.07 -18.19
N GLY A 237 -13.57 -17.81 -18.15
CA GLY A 237 -14.10 -16.79 -17.25
C GLY A 237 -15.04 -15.79 -17.92
N LYS A 238 -15.19 -14.63 -17.28
CA LYS A 238 -16.09 -13.55 -17.71
C LYS A 238 -15.48 -12.15 -17.60
N VAL A 239 -14.21 -12.02 -17.19
CA VAL A 239 -13.55 -10.72 -17.09
C VAL A 239 -13.29 -10.15 -18.49
N ASP A 240 -13.84 -8.97 -18.76
CA ASP A 240 -13.66 -8.21 -19.99
C ASP A 240 -12.26 -7.56 -19.97
N LYS A 241 -11.30 -8.24 -20.59
CA LYS A 241 -9.89 -7.83 -20.65
C LYS A 241 -9.71 -6.44 -21.26
N ALA A 242 -10.59 -6.03 -22.18
CA ALA A 242 -10.54 -4.72 -22.84
C ALA A 242 -11.07 -3.57 -21.96
N HIS A 243 -11.81 -3.89 -20.90
CA HIS A 243 -12.31 -2.93 -19.92
C HIS A 243 -11.78 -3.25 -18.52
N THR A 244 -10.58 -3.82 -18.42
CA THR A 244 -9.89 -4.01 -17.16
C THR A 244 -8.86 -2.90 -17.01
N HIS A 245 -8.95 -2.13 -15.92
CA HIS A 245 -8.12 -0.95 -15.68
C HIS A 245 -7.15 -1.21 -14.54
N TYR A 246 -5.91 -0.72 -14.69
CA TYR A 246 -4.79 -0.99 -13.80
C TYR A 246 -4.18 0.32 -13.31
N SER A 247 -3.80 0.38 -12.04
CA SER A 247 -3.25 1.60 -11.45
C SER A 247 -2.26 1.31 -10.32
N ARG A 248 -1.22 2.14 -10.21
CA ARG A 248 -0.20 2.05 -9.16
C ARG A 248 -0.26 3.28 -8.27
N ALA A 249 -0.40 3.08 -6.97
CA ALA A 249 -0.18 4.13 -5.99
C ALA A 249 1.31 4.43 -5.85
N LYS A 250 1.67 5.72 -5.81
CA LYS A 250 3.04 6.17 -5.53
C LYS A 250 3.33 6.12 -4.04
N SER A 251 4.62 6.03 -3.70
CA SER A 251 5.03 6.33 -2.33
C SER A 251 4.81 7.83 -2.07
N PRO A 252 4.44 8.27 -0.85
CA PRO A 252 4.15 9.67 -0.58
C PRO A 252 5.26 10.68 -0.89
N LYS A 253 6.52 10.22 -0.97
CA LYS A 253 7.68 11.02 -1.42
C LYS A 253 7.65 11.37 -2.92
N ASP A 254 6.93 10.58 -3.73
CA ASP A 254 6.87 10.68 -5.19
C ASP A 254 5.55 11.31 -5.68
N PHE A 255 4.69 11.76 -4.75
CA PHE A 255 3.43 12.43 -5.07
C PHE A 255 3.68 13.70 -5.91
N ILE A 256 2.88 13.85 -6.96
CA ILE A 256 2.89 15.02 -7.84
C ILE A 256 1.86 16.01 -7.32
N ARG A 257 2.26 17.26 -7.08
CA ARG A 257 1.32 18.29 -6.61
C ARG A 257 0.20 18.54 -7.62
N PHE A 258 -1.05 18.50 -7.15
CA PHE A 258 -2.26 18.88 -7.89
C PHE A 258 -2.78 20.27 -7.44
#